data_AF-A0A7Z9WCF7-F1
#
_entry.id   AF-A0A7Z9WCF7-F1
#
_cell.length_a   1.000
_cell.length_b   1.000
_cell.length_c   1.000
_cell.angle_alpha   90.00
_cell.angle_beta   90.00
_cell.angle_gamma   90.00
#
_symmetry.space_group_name_H-M   'P 1'
#
loop_
_entity.id
_entity.type
_entity.pdbx_description
1 polymer ?
#
loop_
_entity_poly.entity_id
_entity_poly.type
_entity_poly.pdbx_seq_one_letter_code
_entity_poly.pdbx_strand_id
1 'polypeptide(L)' 'GVLFVSFHFQEATVNLLTNSALDPVAKTPEFKVCAVALEKL' A
#
# COMPACT_ATOMS: atom_id res chain seq x y z
N GLY A 1 -4.39 6.30 -13.33
CA GLY A 1 -3.34 5.32 -13.66
C GLY A 1 -3.28 4.26 -12.58
N VAL A 2 -2.50 3.21 -12.77
CA VAL A 2 -2.25 2.17 -11.76
C VAL A 2 -0.75 2.08 -11.53
N LEU A 3 -0.34 1.87 -10.28
CA LEU A 3 1.06 1.72 -9.89
C LEU A 3 1.28 0.32 -9.32
N PHE A 4 2.49 -0.20 -9.49
CA PHE A 4 2.93 -1.44 -8.88
C PHE A 4 4.24 -1.18 -8.12
N VAL A 5 4.30 -1.66 -6.89
CA VAL A 5 5.41 -1.44 -5.95
C VAL A 5 5.58 -2.70 -5.10
N SER A 6 6.83 -3.02 -4.73
CA SER A 6 7.14 -4.14 -3.84
C SER A 6 7.24 -3.66 -2.39
N PHE A 7 7.10 -4.60 -1.45
CA PHE A 7 7.23 -4.34 0.01
C PHE A 7 8.50 -4.97 0.60
N HIS A 8 9.48 -5.33 -0.24
CA HIS A 8 10.70 -6.03 0.19
C HIS A 8 11.72 -5.10 0.88
N PHE A 9 11.74 -3.82 0.50
CA PHE A 9 12.79 -2.88 0.90
C PHE A 9 12.39 -2.12 2.17
N GLN A 10 13.20 -2.24 3.23
CA GLN A 10 12.94 -1.56 4.50
C GLN A 10 13.22 -0.05 4.42
N GLU A 11 14.13 0.37 3.54
CA GLU A 11 14.49 1.77 3.31
C GLU A 11 13.36 2.54 2.60
N ALA A 12 12.45 1.82 1.95
CA ALA A 12 11.30 2.37 1.22
C ALA A 12 10.02 1.56 1.52
N THR A 13 9.58 1.60 2.78
CA THR A 13 8.44 0.83 3.28
C THR A 13 7.11 1.33 2.72
N VAL A 14 6.66 0.73 1.62
CA VAL A 14 5.36 1.04 0.99
C VAL A 14 4.17 0.85 1.95
N ASN A 15 4.27 -0.06 2.91
CA ASN A 15 3.19 -0.32 3.86
C ASN A 15 2.86 0.89 4.76
N LEU A 16 3.75 1.88 4.85
CA LEU A 16 3.43 3.16 5.52
C LEU A 16 2.38 3.97 4.74
N LEU A 17 2.26 3.74 3.43
CA LEU A 17 1.28 4.39 2.57
C LEU A 17 -0.04 3.60 2.49
N THR A 18 -0.03 2.29 2.72
CA THR A 18 -1.24 1.46 2.68
C THR A 18 -2.17 1.79 3.84
N ASN A 19 -3.48 1.56 3.66
CA ASN A 19 -4.47 1.83 4.70
C ASN A 19 -4.55 0.70 5.73
N SER A 20 -5.12 0.99 6.90
CA SER A 20 -5.33 0.02 7.99
C SER A 20 -6.65 -0.75 7.88
N ALA A 21 -7.34 -0.70 6.73
CA ALA A 21 -8.59 -1.42 6.56
C ALA A 21 -8.33 -2.93 6.50
N LEU A 22 -9.25 -3.68 7.11
CA LEU A 22 -9.22 -5.13 7.15
C LEU A 22 -10.56 -5.65 6.62
N ASP A 23 -10.50 -6.77 5.91
CA ASP A 23 -11.70 -7.52 5.54
C ASP A 23 -12.53 -7.85 6.81
N PRO A 24 -13.85 -7.61 6.83
CA PRO A 24 -14.65 -7.78 8.03
C PRO A 24 -14.72 -9.23 8.52
N VAL A 25 -14.56 -10.21 7.63
CA VAL A 25 -14.67 -11.65 7.91
C VAL A 25 -13.30 -12.27 8.15
N ALA A 26 -12.40 -12.17 7.18
CA ALA A 26 -11.10 -12.84 7.18
C ALA A 26 -9.99 -12.02 7.87
N LYS A 27 -10.24 -10.74 8.18
CA LYS A 27 -9.26 -9.81 8.77
C LYS A 27 -7.99 -9.62 7.94
N THR A 28 -8.05 -9.91 6.64
CA THR A 28 -6.94 -9.67 5.71
C THR A 28 -6.83 -8.19 5.37
N PRO A 29 -5.62 -7.61 5.34
CA PRO A 29 -5.40 -6.19 5.04
C PRO A 29 -5.55 -5.85 3.56
N GLU A 30 -5.90 -4.59 3.28
CA GLU A 30 -6.08 -4.06 1.93
C GLU A 30 -4.75 -3.57 1.31
N PHE A 31 -3.90 -4.49 0.85
CA PHE A 31 -2.60 -4.13 0.25
C PHE A 31 -2.65 -3.74 -1.23
N LYS A 32 -3.70 -4.14 -1.95
CA LYS A 32 -3.74 -4.00 -3.42
C LYS A 32 -4.40 -2.71 -3.90
N VAL A 33 -5.04 -1.96 -3.00
CA VAL A 33 -5.75 -0.72 -3.31
C VAL A 33 -5.32 0.33 -2.29
N CYS A 34 -4.71 1.41 -2.75
CA CYS A 34 -4.45 2.58 -1.94
C CYS A 34 -4.37 3.81 -2.85
N ALA A 35 -5.01 4.90 -2.44
CA ALA A 35 -4.89 6.17 -3.13
C ALA A 35 -3.56 6.84 -2.79
N VAL A 36 -2.78 7.22 -3.80
CA VAL A 36 -1.46 7.83 -3.64
C VAL A 36 -1.29 9.01 -4.60
N ALA A 37 -0.46 9.97 -4.20
CA ALA A 37 -0.01 11.06 -5.05
C ALA A 37 1.41 10.77 -5.56
N LEU A 38 1.66 11.02 -6.84
CA LEU A 38 2.98 10.87 -7.46
C LEU A 38 3.59 12.25 -7.67
N GLU A 39 4.83 12.43 -7.21
CA GLU A 39 5.59 13.67 -7.37
C GLU A 39 6.94 13.38 -8.02
N LYS A 40 7.47 14.35 -8.77
CA LYS A 40 8.85 14.29 -9.29
C LYS A 40 9.80 14.75 -8.18
N LEU A 41 10.92 14.07 -8.05
CA LEU A 41 12.06 14.51 -7.22
C LEU A 41 12.80 15.68 -7.87
#